data_AF-A0A7C3GSJ4-F1
#
_entry.id   AF-A0A7C3GSJ4-F1
#
_cell.length_a   1.000
_cell.length_b   1.000
_cell.length_c   1.000
_cell.angle_alpha   90.00
_cell.angle_beta   90.00
_cell.angle_gamma   90.00
#
_symmetry.space_group_name_H-M   'P 1'
#
loop_
_entity.id
_entity.type
_entity.pdbx_description
1 polymer ?
#
loop_
_entity_poly.entity_id
_entity_poly.type
_entity_poly.pdbx_seq_one_letter_code
_entity_poly.pdbx_strand_id
1 'polypeptide(L)'
;MNYLAHLFLSFDDEDILIGNFIADFIQNKAVKNYSPAIQKGIYLHRQIDTFTDSHPMVKQGTHRLQAAHHKYAPVIVDIFYDYILANNWERYSDESLDDFCKKTYRILEKRINDLP
;
A
#
# COMPACT_ATOMS: atom_id res chain seq x y z
N MET A 1 -2.03 7.11 -0.17
CA MET A 1 -2.14 6.30 1.06
C MET A 1 -3.32 5.34 0.95
N ASN A 2 -2.99 4.13 0.53
CA ASN A 2 -3.87 2.98 0.36
C ASN A 2 -3.17 1.79 1.06
N TYR A 3 -3.39 1.59 2.36
CA TYR A 3 -2.60 0.60 3.12
C TYR A 3 -2.96 -0.83 2.74
N LEU A 4 -4.25 -1.11 2.54
CA LEU A 4 -4.70 -2.49 2.34
C LEU A 4 -4.15 -3.05 1.03
N ALA A 5 -4.22 -2.33 -0.10
CA ALA A 5 -3.67 -2.87 -1.34
C ALA A 5 -2.15 -3.00 -1.30
N HIS A 6 -1.40 -2.07 -0.71
CA HIS A 6 0.06 -2.22 -0.60
C HIS A 6 0.46 -3.42 0.26
N LEU A 7 -0.23 -3.66 1.38
CA LEU A 7 0.03 -4.81 2.25
C LEU A 7 -0.42 -6.12 1.59
N PHE A 8 -1.54 -6.11 0.87
CA PHE A 8 -2.05 -7.27 0.15
C PHE A 8 -1.11 -7.68 -1.00
N LEU A 9 -0.57 -6.69 -1.72
CA LEU A 9 0.42 -6.88 -2.79
C LEU A 9 1.84 -7.16 -2.26
N SER A 10 1.99 -7.54 -0.99
CA SER A 10 3.24 -8.07 -0.44
C SER A 10 3.42 -9.57 -0.64
N PHE A 11 2.41 -10.26 -1.19
CA PHE A 11 2.46 -11.67 -1.57
C PHE A 11 2.95 -12.60 -0.44
N ASP A 12 2.48 -12.36 0.78
CA ASP A 12 2.82 -13.11 2.00
C ASP A 12 4.31 -13.11 2.42
N ASP A 13 5.13 -12.25 1.83
CA ASP A 13 6.52 -12.06 2.25
C ASP A 13 6.61 -10.97 3.35
N GLU A 14 7.05 -11.35 4.55
CA GLU A 14 7.16 -10.45 5.71
C GLU A 14 8.09 -9.25 5.42
N ASP A 15 9.19 -9.43 4.69
CA ASP A 15 10.14 -8.35 4.43
C ASP A 15 9.60 -7.39 3.36
N ILE A 16 8.93 -7.91 2.34
CA ILE A 16 8.23 -7.08 1.35
C ILE A 16 7.10 -6.31 2.03
N LEU A 17 6.35 -6.94 2.95
CA LEU A 17 5.30 -6.30 3.74
C LEU A 17 5.84 -5.12 4.55
N ILE A 18 6.93 -5.33 5.28
CA ILE A 18 7.59 -4.26 6.03
C ILE A 18 8.05 -3.15 5.09
N GLY A 19 8.69 -3.50 3.97
CA GLY A 19 9.13 -2.51 2.98
C GLY A 19 8.00 -1.71 2.37
N ASN A 20 6.88 -2.35 2.01
CA ASN A 20 5.69 -1.71 1.47
C ASN A 20 5.06 -0.75 2.48
N PHE A 21 5.07 -1.11 3.76
CA PHE A 21 4.48 -0.32 4.82
C PHE A 21 5.31 0.94 5.16
N ILE A 22 6.65 0.81 5.24
CA ILE A 22 7.51 1.92 5.68
C ILE A 22 7.87 2.91 4.57
N ALA A 23 7.59 2.59 3.31
CA ALA A 23 8.09 3.33 2.14
C ALA A 23 7.79 4.84 2.17
N ASP A 24 6.59 5.21 2.63
CA ASP A 24 6.15 6.61 2.76
C ASP A 24 6.79 7.36 3.93
N PHE A 25 7.28 6.64 4.93
CA PHE A 25 7.81 7.21 6.18
C PHE A 25 9.32 7.44 6.15
N ILE A 26 10.01 6.93 5.12
CA ILE A 26 11.48 6.99 5.05
C ILE A 26 11.98 7.83 3.87
N GLN A 27 13.11 8.51 4.08
CA GLN A 27 13.79 9.24 3.01
C GLN A 27 14.50 8.28 2.06
N ASN A 28 14.59 8.62 0.77
CA ASN A 28 15.34 7.83 -0.24
C ASN A 28 16.75 7.43 0.19
N LYS A 29 17.45 8.30 0.91
CA LYS A 29 18.82 8.04 1.40
C LYS A 29 18.88 6.99 2.51
N ALA A 30 17.78 6.74 3.21
CA ALA A 30 17.68 5.77 4.31
C ALA A 30 17.36 4.36 3.81
N VAL A 31 16.86 4.20 2.57
CA VAL A 31 16.53 2.90 1.97
C VAL A 31 17.71 1.93 2.04
N LYS A 32 18.94 2.41 1.81
CA LYS A 32 20.17 1.61 1.86
C LYS A 32 20.50 1.03 3.25
N ASN A 33 19.86 1.53 4.32
CA ASN A 33 20.07 1.05 5.68
C ASN A 33 19.24 -0.20 6.00
N TYR A 34 18.28 -0.56 5.13
CA TYR A 34 17.43 -1.73 5.28
C TYR A 34 18.03 -2.95 4.57
N SER A 35 17.56 -4.15 4.94
CA SER A 35 17.96 -5.38 4.26
C SER A 35 17.57 -5.35 2.76
N PRO A 36 18.28 -6.07 1.87
CA PRO A 36 17.92 -6.13 0.45
C PRO A 36 16.47 -6.59 0.20
N ALA A 37 15.89 -7.41 1.10
CA ALA A 37 14.50 -7.86 1.00
C ALA A 37 13.51 -6.72 1.33
N ILE A 38 13.73 -5.97 2.41
CA ILE A 38 12.90 -4.81 2.76
C ILE A 38 13.03 -3.71 1.69
N GLN A 39 14.23 -3.52 1.13
CA GLN A 39 14.44 -2.61 0.01
C GLN A 39 13.54 -2.97 -1.18
N LYS A 40 13.39 -4.26 -1.51
CA LYS A 40 12.46 -4.69 -2.57
C LYS A 40 11.03 -4.27 -2.27
N GLY A 41 10.57 -4.41 -1.02
CA GLY A 41 9.25 -3.92 -0.62
C GLY A 41 9.11 -2.40 -0.80
N ILE A 42 10.10 -1.62 -0.40
CA ILE A 42 10.09 -0.16 -0.61
C ILE A 42 10.02 0.19 -2.10
N TYR A 43 10.77 -0.51 -2.95
CA TYR A 43 10.71 -0.29 -4.39
C TYR A 43 9.38 -0.77 -5.00
N LEU A 44 8.80 -1.84 -4.47
CA LEU A 44 7.52 -2.37 -4.91
C LEU A 44 6.39 -1.36 -4.64
N HIS A 45 6.33 -0.78 -3.45
CA HIS A 45 5.40 0.30 -3.11
C HIS A 45 5.42 1.41 -4.16
N ARG A 46 6.62 1.92 -4.48
CA ARG A 46 6.79 2.98 -5.48
C ARG A 46 6.37 2.56 -6.88
N GLN A 47 6.59 1.29 -7.24
CA GLN A 47 6.14 0.76 -8.52
C GLN A 47 4.62 0.67 -8.59
N ILE A 48 3.97 0.25 -7.49
CA ILE A 48 2.51 0.25 -7.37
C ILE A 48 1.98 1.67 -7.55
N ASP A 49 2.51 2.64 -6.80
CA ASP A 49 2.10 4.05 -6.90
C ASP A 49 2.31 4.61 -8.30
N THR A 50 3.49 4.40 -8.88
CA THR A 50 3.79 4.87 -10.23
C THR A 50 2.81 4.28 -11.24
N PHE A 51 2.48 3.00 -11.10
CA PHE A 51 1.51 2.33 -11.95
C PHE A 51 0.12 2.95 -11.78
N THR A 52 -0.38 3.09 -10.55
CA THR A 52 -1.72 3.64 -10.29
C THR A 52 -1.81 5.11 -10.70
N ASP A 53 -0.86 5.95 -10.30
CA ASP A 53 -0.86 7.38 -10.59
C ASP A 53 -0.77 7.69 -12.08
N SER A 54 -0.06 6.84 -12.84
CA SER A 54 0.06 6.99 -14.28
C SER A 54 -1.15 6.44 -15.05
N HIS A 55 -1.93 5.54 -14.45
CA HIS A 55 -3.00 4.81 -15.12
C HIS A 55 -4.14 5.73 -15.59
N PRO A 56 -4.54 5.68 -16.88
CA PRO A 56 -5.56 6.57 -17.43
C PRO A 56 -6.90 6.55 -16.68
N MET A 57 -7.33 5.38 -16.21
CA MET A 57 -8.60 5.26 -15.46
C MET A 57 -8.52 5.90 -14.08
N VAL A 58 -7.36 5.83 -13.41
CA VAL A 58 -7.14 6.46 -12.10
C VAL A 58 -7.16 7.97 -12.28
N LYS A 59 -6.41 8.50 -13.25
CA LYS A 59 -6.43 9.93 -13.60
C LYS A 59 -7.82 10.45 -13.93
N GLN A 60 -8.61 9.68 -14.69
CA GLN A 60 -9.99 10.03 -14.99
C GLN A 60 -10.86 10.10 -13.73
N GLY A 61 -10.70 9.13 -12.82
CA GLY A 61 -11.36 9.14 -11.51
C GLY A 61 -11.00 10.36 -10.67
N THR A 62 -9.71 10.64 -10.55
CA THR A 62 -9.19 11.81 -9.84
C THR A 62 -9.73 13.11 -10.43
N HIS A 63 -9.74 13.25 -11.75
CA HIS A 63 -10.25 14.45 -12.43
C HIS A 63 -11.75 14.70 -12.14
N ARG A 64 -12.57 13.65 -12.03
CA ARG A 64 -13.98 13.80 -11.63
C ARG A 64 -14.14 14.41 -10.25
N LEU A 65 -13.23 14.09 -9.32
CA LEU A 65 -13.26 14.57 -7.94
C LEU A 65 -12.56 15.91 -7.75
N GLN A 66 -11.70 16.34 -8.69
CA GLN A 66 -10.97 17.62 -8.60
C GLN A 66 -11.88 18.84 -8.49
N ALA A 67 -13.06 18.82 -9.12
CA ALA A 67 -14.01 19.93 -9.07
C ALA A 67 -14.54 20.20 -7.66
N ALA A 68 -14.74 19.15 -6.85
CA ALA A 68 -15.30 19.25 -5.51
C ALA A 68 -14.23 19.21 -4.40
N HIS A 69 -13.10 18.52 -4.63
CA HIS A 69 -12.12 18.21 -3.59
C HIS A 69 -10.71 18.74 -3.87
N HIS A 70 -10.48 19.35 -5.04
CA HIS A 70 -9.21 19.97 -5.43
C HIS A 70 -7.98 19.08 -5.12
N LYS A 71 -7.06 19.57 -4.27
CA LYS A 71 -5.83 18.87 -3.89
C LYS A 71 -6.04 17.56 -3.13
N TYR A 72 -7.23 17.31 -2.59
CA TYR A 72 -7.56 16.08 -1.87
C TYR A 72 -8.14 15.00 -2.78
N ALA A 73 -8.45 15.30 -4.05
CA ALA A 73 -9.01 14.33 -4.98
C ALA A 73 -8.16 13.04 -5.10
N PRO A 74 -6.82 13.09 -5.24
CA PRO A 74 -6.00 11.87 -5.30
C PRO A 74 -6.09 11.02 -4.02
N VAL A 75 -6.01 11.66 -2.85
CA VAL A 75 -6.10 10.99 -1.55
C VAL A 75 -7.44 10.28 -1.38
N ILE A 76 -8.52 10.92 -1.83
CA ILE A 76 -9.86 10.31 -1.80
C ILE A 76 -9.93 9.09 -2.73
N VAL A 77 -9.32 9.16 -3.92
CA VAL A 77 -9.24 8.03 -4.85
C VAL A 77 -8.49 6.85 -4.23
N ASP A 78 -7.38 7.09 -3.53
CA ASP A 78 -6.63 6.04 -2.83
C ASP A 78 -7.49 5.31 -1.80
N ILE A 79 -8.21 6.07 -0.95
CA ILE A 79 -9.12 5.51 0.06
C ILE A 79 -10.24 4.71 -0.62
N PHE A 80 -10.77 5.19 -1.75
CA PHE A 80 -11.80 4.46 -2.50
C PHE A 80 -11.29 3.13 -3.04
N TYR A 81 -10.04 3.02 -3.46
CA TYR A 81 -9.50 1.74 -3.92
C TYR A 81 -9.37 0.73 -2.78
N ASP A 82 -8.96 1.15 -1.59
CA ASP A 82 -8.95 0.29 -0.39
C ASP A 82 -10.36 -0.17 -0.02
N TYR A 83 -11.32 0.75 -0.06
CA TYR A 83 -12.73 0.44 0.17
C TYR A 83 -13.27 -0.57 -0.84
N ILE A 84 -13.00 -0.37 -2.13
CA ILE A 84 -13.44 -1.29 -3.20
C ILE A 84 -12.78 -2.66 -3.03
N LEU A 85 -11.48 -2.71 -2.72
CA LEU A 85 -10.76 -3.95 -2.45
C LEU A 85 -11.37 -4.69 -1.26
N ALA A 86 -11.57 -4.02 -0.13
CA ALA A 86 -12.16 -4.60 1.07
C ALA A 86 -13.59 -5.13 0.82
N ASN A 87 -14.41 -4.38 0.08
CA ASN A 87 -15.79 -4.77 -0.22
C ASN A 87 -15.88 -5.92 -1.25
N ASN A 88 -14.81 -6.18 -2.01
CA ASN A 88 -14.75 -7.25 -3.01
C ASN A 88 -13.69 -8.30 -2.64
N TRP A 89 -13.34 -8.40 -1.36
CA TRP A 89 -12.19 -9.18 -0.89
C TRP A 89 -12.21 -10.64 -1.33
N GLU A 90 -13.37 -11.31 -1.21
CA GLU A 90 -13.57 -12.72 -1.59
C GLU A 90 -13.29 -13.01 -3.07
N ARG A 91 -13.23 -11.98 -3.92
CA ARG A 91 -12.85 -12.13 -5.33
C ARG A 91 -11.34 -12.25 -5.53
N TYR A 92 -10.56 -11.72 -4.60
CA TYR A 92 -9.12 -11.56 -4.73
C TYR A 92 -8.32 -12.45 -3.77
N SER A 93 -8.95 -12.92 -2.69
CA SER A 93 -8.31 -13.75 -1.68
C SER A 93 -9.27 -14.85 -1.20
N ASP A 94 -8.69 -16.03 -0.93
CA ASP A 94 -9.38 -17.14 -0.25
C ASP A 94 -9.33 -16.98 1.29
N GLU A 95 -8.46 -16.12 1.81
CA GLU A 95 -8.39 -15.77 3.23
C GLU A 95 -9.45 -14.70 3.57
N SER A 96 -10.01 -14.70 4.78
CA SER A 96 -10.90 -13.62 5.21
C SER A 96 -10.14 -12.31 5.42
N LEU A 97 -10.77 -11.16 5.15
CA LEU A 97 -10.14 -9.85 5.37
C LEU A 97 -9.71 -9.66 6.83
N ASP A 98 -10.50 -10.18 7.78
CA ASP A 98 -10.22 -10.10 9.20
C ASP A 98 -8.97 -10.94 9.58
N ASP A 99 -8.83 -12.13 9.02
CA ASP A 99 -7.64 -12.97 9.24
C ASP A 99 -6.39 -12.35 8.62
N PHE A 100 -6.51 -11.82 7.40
CA PHE A 100 -5.44 -11.09 6.73
C PHE A 100 -4.97 -9.90 7.60
N CYS A 101 -5.89 -9.04 8.05
CA CYS A 101 -5.55 -7.91 8.90
C CYS A 101 -4.87 -8.36 10.20
N LYS A 102 -5.39 -9.37 10.89
CA LYS A 102 -4.78 -9.91 12.13
C LYS A 102 -3.36 -10.43 11.87
N LYS A 103 -3.15 -11.17 10.78
CA LYS A 103 -1.84 -11.68 10.36
C LYS A 103 -0.88 -10.52 10.12
N THR A 104 -1.30 -9.51 9.37
CA THR A 104 -0.50 -8.31 9.09
C THR A 104 -0.12 -7.57 10.37
N TYR A 105 -1.08 -7.30 11.27
CA TYR A 105 -0.79 -6.64 12.54
C TYR A 105 0.23 -7.43 13.39
N ARG A 106 0.12 -8.76 13.47
CA ARG A 106 1.10 -9.59 14.17
C ARG A 106 2.51 -9.47 13.58
N ILE A 107 2.63 -9.41 12.25
CA ILE A 107 3.92 -9.21 11.58
C ILE A 107 4.49 -7.84 11.94
N LEU A 108 3.68 -6.78 11.85
CA LEU A 108 4.10 -5.42 12.18
C LEU A 108 4.55 -5.29 13.64
N GLU A 109 3.81 -5.87 14.59
CA GLU A 109 4.16 -5.90 16.01
C GLU A 109 5.47 -6.67 16.27
N LYS A 110 5.62 -7.85 15.67
CA LYS A 110 6.84 -8.67 15.78
C LYS A 110 8.06 -7.94 15.21
N ARG A 111 7.87 -7.10 14.21
CA ARG A 111 8.92 -6.39 13.47
C ARG A 111 8.98 -4.89 13.82
N ILE A 112 8.45 -4.49 14.98
CA ILE A 112 8.36 -3.08 15.40
C ILE A 112 9.71 -2.33 15.32
N ASN A 113 10.83 -3.03 15.56
CA ASN A 113 12.18 -2.45 15.52
C ASN A 113 12.68 -2.11 14.10
N ASP A 114 12.02 -2.62 13.07
CA ASP A 114 12.32 -2.28 11.67
C ASP A 114 11.52 -1.05 11.20
N LEU A 115 10.55 -0.59 12.00
CA LEU A 115 9.74 0.58 11.69
C LEU A 115 10.47 1.87 12.12
N PRO A 116 10.29 2.98 11.37
CA PRO A 116 10.96 4.26 11.66
C PRO A 116 10.47 4.97 12.93
#